data_AF-A0A935DBY0-F1
#
_entry.id   AF-A0A935DBY0-F1
#
_cell.length_a   1.000
_cell.length_b   1.000
_cell.length_c   1.000
_cell.angle_alpha   90.00
_cell.angle_beta   90.00
_cell.angle_gamma   90.00
#
_symmetry.space_group_name_H-M   'P 1'
#
loop_
_entity.id
_entity.type
_entity.pdbx_description
1 polymer ?
#
loop_
_entity_poly.entity_id
_entity_poly.type
_entity_poly.pdbx_seq_one_letter_code
_entity_poly.pdbx_strand_id
1 'polypeptide(L)'
;MSGLQADFRQKLEDRRLGDESSKGTLYQAGNKFAMRFSDPATEAVVLDGSKLWVYTPSDNPGVVLRYPPPTSPVFGYNILDWFLKSPLDRYRVTFVKTETLDGRVTDAVLLQPLVPGEFQFRRATLWFDRGDGLPRRIQTDEGPQTRTVDLSNVRTNGTFPAGIFAFKVPNGVKVVDQ
;
A
#
# COMPACT_ATOMS: atom_id res chain seq x y z
N MET A 1 1.87 -17.77 1.43
CA MET A 1 2.76 -16.99 2.31
C MET A 1 2.10 -16.82 3.66
N SER A 2 2.80 -17.07 4.77
CA SER A 2 2.20 -17.01 6.13
C SER A 2 2.14 -15.59 6.72
N GLY A 3 2.69 -14.59 6.02
CA GLY A 3 2.55 -13.18 6.32
C GLY A 3 3.76 -12.35 5.85
N LEU A 4 3.59 -11.04 5.71
CA LEU A 4 4.62 -10.06 5.34
C LEU A 4 4.66 -8.93 6.37
N GLN A 5 5.85 -8.47 6.72
CA GLN A 5 6.10 -7.24 7.46
C GLN A 5 7.18 -6.43 6.76
N ALA A 6 7.03 -5.11 6.70
CA ALA A 6 8.04 -4.20 6.17
C ALA A 6 7.92 -2.82 6.82
N ASP A 7 9.03 -2.11 6.98
CA ASP A 7 8.97 -0.68 7.21
C ASP A 7 8.73 0.02 5.87
N PHE A 8 7.86 1.03 5.87
CA PHE A 8 7.58 1.81 4.67
C PHE A 8 7.98 3.27 4.84
N ARG A 9 8.45 3.86 3.74
CA ARG A 9 8.50 5.31 3.53
C ARG A 9 7.69 5.63 2.30
N GLN A 10 6.84 6.63 2.42
CA GLN A 10 5.95 7.07 1.37
C GLN A 10 6.24 8.50 1.02
N LYS A 11 6.19 8.79 -0.28
CA LYS A 11 6.16 10.13 -0.84
C LYS A 11 4.91 10.26 -1.71
N LEU A 12 4.11 11.30 -1.48
CA LEU A 12 3.00 11.70 -2.33
C LEU A 12 3.38 13.01 -3.01
N GLU A 13 3.51 12.98 -4.33
CA GLU A 13 3.86 14.14 -5.13
C GLU A 13 2.60 14.64 -5.83
N ASP A 14 2.08 15.79 -5.40
CA ASP A 14 0.93 16.45 -6.01
C ASP A 14 1.38 17.67 -6.81
N ARG A 15 0.96 17.74 -8.09
CA ARG A 15 1.36 18.82 -9.01
C ARG A 15 0.91 20.22 -8.57
N ARG A 16 -0.01 20.33 -7.60
CA ARG A 16 -0.59 21.58 -7.12
C ARG A 16 -0.32 21.83 -5.64
N LEU A 17 -0.31 20.77 -4.83
CA LEU A 17 -0.26 20.87 -3.37
C LEU A 17 1.15 20.66 -2.79
N GLY A 18 2.11 20.23 -3.61
CA GLY A 18 3.47 19.95 -3.19
C GLY A 18 3.69 18.49 -2.80
N ASP A 19 4.86 18.22 -2.23
CA ASP A 19 5.26 16.87 -1.83
C ASP A 19 4.96 16.63 -0.35
N GLU A 20 4.27 15.54 -0.06
CA GLU A 20 4.04 15.05 1.28
C GLU A 20 4.82 13.75 1.51
N SER A 21 5.25 13.51 2.75
CA SER A 21 5.99 12.31 3.11
C SER A 21 5.46 11.71 4.39
N SER A 22 5.41 10.39 4.44
CA SER A 22 4.97 9.65 5.62
C SER A 22 5.73 8.34 5.75
N LYS A 23 5.72 7.75 6.95
CA LYS A 23 6.44 6.50 7.23
C LYS A 23 5.75 5.69 8.31
N GLY A 24 6.10 4.42 8.38
CA GLY A 24 5.54 3.51 9.36
C GLY A 24 5.91 2.07 9.10
N THR A 25 5.08 1.16 9.59
CA THR A 25 5.24 -0.28 9.36
C THR A 25 3.97 -0.85 8.71
N LEU A 26 4.20 -1.67 7.69
CA LEU A 26 3.22 -2.42 6.94
C LEU A 26 3.21 -3.88 7.40
N TYR A 27 2.01 -4.43 7.54
CA TYR A 27 1.76 -5.82 7.91
C TYR A 27 0.70 -6.41 6.98
N GLN A 28 0.88 -7.66 6.58
CA GLN A 28 -0.07 -8.38 5.72
C GLN A 28 -0.15 -9.84 6.12
N ALA A 29 -1.38 -10.37 6.22
CA ALA A 29 -1.62 -11.77 6.56
C ALA A 29 -2.96 -12.24 5.98
N GLY A 30 -2.93 -13.12 4.97
CA GLY A 30 -4.15 -13.67 4.37
C GLY A 30 -4.97 -12.61 3.65
N ASN A 31 -6.10 -12.20 4.25
CA ASN A 31 -6.95 -11.10 3.76
C ASN A 31 -6.89 -9.86 4.66
N LYS A 32 -5.94 -9.81 5.60
CA LYS A 32 -5.76 -8.71 6.54
C LYS A 32 -4.54 -7.89 6.16
N PHE A 33 -4.65 -6.59 6.38
CA PHE A 33 -3.62 -5.62 6.04
C PHE A 33 -3.61 -4.50 7.07
N ALA A 34 -2.43 -3.98 7.41
CA ALA A 34 -2.31 -2.79 8.23
C ALA A 34 -1.08 -1.98 7.85
N MET A 35 -1.28 -0.70 7.55
CA MET A 35 -0.25 0.34 7.65
C MET A 35 -0.47 1.11 8.94
N ARG A 36 0.56 1.14 9.77
CA ARG A 36 0.59 1.92 11.00
C ARG A 36 1.63 3.00 10.83
N PHE A 37 1.18 4.24 10.79
CA PHE A 37 2.05 5.38 10.54
C PHE A 37 2.73 5.78 11.83
N SER A 38 4.05 5.96 11.76
CA SER A 38 4.84 6.58 12.83
C SER A 38 5.00 8.08 12.59
N ASP A 39 4.76 8.54 11.37
CA ASP A 39 4.80 9.95 10.98
C ASP A 39 3.94 10.17 9.71
N PRO A 40 2.85 10.95 9.79
CA PRO A 40 2.27 11.49 11.02
C PRO A 40 1.88 10.38 11.98
N ALA A 41 2.14 10.58 13.28
CA ALA A 41 1.77 9.59 14.28
C ALA A 41 0.25 9.48 14.37
N THR A 42 -0.27 8.29 14.68
CA THR A 42 -1.69 7.94 14.85
C THR A 42 -2.50 7.66 13.59
N GLU A 43 -1.96 7.91 12.40
CA GLU A 43 -2.65 7.50 11.18
C GLU A 43 -2.60 5.99 10.97
N ALA A 44 -3.64 5.47 10.33
CA ALA A 44 -3.70 4.06 10.00
C ALA A 44 -4.58 3.78 8.79
N VAL A 45 -4.13 2.82 7.98
CA VAL A 45 -4.94 2.16 6.96
C VAL A 45 -5.01 0.68 7.30
N VAL A 46 -6.20 0.17 7.62
CA VAL A 46 -6.37 -1.19 8.16
C VAL A 46 -7.47 -1.92 7.42
N LEU A 47 -7.15 -3.07 6.83
CA LEU A 47 -8.12 -4.06 6.39
C LEU A 47 -8.19 -5.15 7.47
N ASP A 48 -9.27 -5.15 8.25
CA ASP A 48 -9.39 -6.05 9.42
C ASP A 48 -9.80 -7.49 9.07
N GLY A 49 -10.06 -7.73 7.79
CA GLY A 49 -10.58 -8.97 7.23
C GLY A 49 -12.03 -8.86 6.74
N SER A 50 -12.73 -7.78 7.07
CA SER A 50 -14.13 -7.52 6.71
C SER A 50 -14.43 -6.08 6.27
N LYS A 51 -13.63 -5.10 6.70
CA LYS A 51 -13.78 -3.69 6.33
C LYS A 51 -12.41 -3.05 6.17
N LEU A 52 -12.32 -2.11 5.24
CA LEU A 52 -11.17 -1.23 5.12
C LEU A 52 -11.47 0.06 5.90
N TRP A 53 -10.56 0.41 6.79
CA TRP A 53 -10.58 1.62 7.60
C TRP A 53 -9.44 2.53 7.16
N VAL A 54 -9.76 3.79 6.85
CA VAL A 54 -8.78 4.82 6.49
C VAL A 54 -8.93 5.96 7.48
N TYR A 55 -7.91 6.13 8.32
CA TYR A 55 -7.85 7.16 9.35
C TYR A 55 -6.59 8.01 9.16
N THR A 56 -6.75 9.15 8.47
CA THR A 56 -5.72 10.17 8.26
C THR A 56 -6.20 11.51 8.84
N PRO A 57 -6.15 11.68 10.18
CA PRO A 57 -6.65 12.88 10.84
C PRO A 57 -5.91 14.18 10.46
N SER A 58 -4.72 14.09 9.84
CA SER A 58 -4.04 15.26 9.27
C SER A 58 -4.82 15.85 8.07
N ASP A 59 -5.40 14.99 7.23
CA ASP A 59 -6.23 15.38 6.08
C ASP A 59 -7.69 15.61 6.47
N ASN A 60 -8.25 14.71 7.28
CA ASN A 60 -9.67 14.65 7.63
C ASN A 60 -9.86 14.58 9.15
N PRO A 61 -9.69 15.70 9.87
CA PRO A 61 -9.79 15.73 11.33
C PRO A 61 -11.13 15.18 11.83
N GLY A 62 -11.07 14.30 12.83
CA GLY A 62 -12.27 13.76 13.50
C GLY A 62 -13.10 12.76 12.70
N VAL A 63 -12.62 12.32 11.53
CA VAL A 63 -13.33 11.36 10.68
C VAL A 63 -12.48 10.12 10.43
N VAL A 64 -13.12 8.95 10.44
CA VAL A 64 -12.57 7.72 9.85
C VAL A 64 -13.48 7.28 8.72
N LEU A 65 -12.89 7.00 7.56
CA LEU A 65 -13.60 6.45 6.42
C LEU A 65 -13.62 4.93 6.52
N ARG A 66 -14.79 4.33 6.25
CA ARG A 66 -14.99 2.89 6.25
C ARG A 66 -15.56 2.42 4.91
N TYR A 67 -14.85 1.51 4.28
CA TYR A 67 -15.20 0.94 2.99
C TYR A 67 -15.57 -0.55 3.14
N PRO A 68 -16.37 -1.10 2.22
CA PRO A 68 -16.43 -2.56 2.03
C PRO A 68 -15.03 -3.13 1.74
N PRO A 69 -14.81 -4.45 1.91
CA PRO A 69 -13.58 -5.08 1.46
C PRO A 69 -13.31 -4.73 -0.01
N PRO A 70 -12.09 -4.27 -0.33
CA PRO A 70 -11.77 -3.92 -1.71
C PRO A 70 -11.91 -5.14 -2.63
N THR A 71 -12.69 -5.01 -3.69
CA THR A 71 -12.78 -5.99 -4.80
C THR A 71 -11.72 -5.73 -5.89
N SER A 72 -11.09 -4.55 -5.83
CA SER A 72 -10.00 -4.03 -6.65
C SER A 72 -9.00 -3.31 -5.71
N PRO A 73 -7.69 -3.27 -6.00
CA PRO A 73 -6.71 -2.50 -5.23
C PRO A 73 -7.15 -1.05 -5.06
N VAL A 74 -7.52 -0.73 -3.83
CA VAL A 74 -7.75 0.63 -3.37
C VAL A 74 -6.48 1.04 -2.64
N PHE A 75 -5.86 2.10 -3.14
CA PHE A 75 -4.56 2.63 -2.71
C PHE A 75 -3.35 1.71 -3.00
N GLY A 76 -2.18 2.31 -3.25
CA GLY A 76 -0.94 1.61 -3.61
C GLY A 76 -0.45 0.52 -2.63
N TYR A 77 -1.12 0.38 -1.49
CA TYR A 77 -0.70 -0.37 -0.33
C TYR A 77 -1.07 -1.86 -0.35
N ASN A 78 -2.14 -2.24 -1.05
CA ASN A 78 -2.57 -3.64 -1.19
C ASN A 78 -2.18 -4.25 -2.55
N ILE A 79 -1.30 -3.58 -3.32
CA ILE A 79 -0.93 -4.05 -4.66
C ILE A 79 -0.20 -5.40 -4.58
N LEU A 80 0.51 -5.68 -3.49
CA LEU A 80 1.34 -6.89 -3.35
C LEU A 80 0.53 -8.18 -3.26
N ASP A 81 -0.53 -8.20 -2.46
CA ASP A 81 -1.38 -9.40 -2.33
C ASP A 81 -2.15 -9.71 -3.63
N TRP A 82 -2.45 -8.69 -4.43
CA TRP A 82 -3.20 -8.84 -5.68
C TRP A 82 -2.30 -9.07 -6.90
N PHE A 83 -1.13 -8.45 -6.96
CA PHE A 83 -0.11 -8.73 -7.99
C PHE A 83 0.32 -10.20 -7.95
N LEU A 84 0.39 -10.82 -6.77
CA LEU A 84 0.86 -12.19 -6.63
C LEU A 84 -0.23 -13.27 -6.87
N LYS A 85 -1.52 -12.88 -6.96
CA LYS A 85 -2.63 -13.84 -7.12
C LYS A 85 -2.98 -14.13 -8.58
N SER A 86 -3.19 -13.09 -9.40
CA SER A 86 -3.48 -13.21 -10.85
C SER A 86 -3.19 -11.89 -11.59
N PRO A 87 -1.92 -11.50 -11.77
CA PRO A 87 -1.60 -10.19 -12.34
C PRO A 87 -2.01 -10.07 -13.82
N LEU A 88 -1.92 -11.16 -14.59
CA LEU A 88 -2.18 -11.15 -16.03
C LEU A 88 -3.66 -11.02 -16.41
N ASP A 89 -4.58 -11.36 -15.49
CA ASP A 89 -6.02 -11.23 -15.72
C ASP A 89 -6.49 -9.77 -15.63
N ARG A 90 -5.71 -8.93 -14.95
CA ARG A 90 -6.10 -7.54 -14.62
C ARG A 90 -5.17 -6.49 -15.21
N TYR A 91 -3.92 -6.87 -15.50
CA TYR A 91 -2.90 -5.96 -15.98
C TYR A 91 -2.17 -6.51 -17.19
N ARG A 92 -1.82 -5.60 -18.10
CA ARG A 92 -0.68 -5.82 -18.99
C ARG A 92 0.60 -5.57 -18.18
N VAL A 93 1.44 -6.58 -18.09
CA VAL A 93 2.72 -6.53 -17.36
C VAL A 93 3.88 -6.40 -18.35
N THR A 94 4.73 -5.40 -18.14
CA THR A 94 5.90 -5.14 -19.00
C THR A 94 7.15 -4.99 -18.14
N PHE A 95 8.22 -5.71 -18.46
CA PHE A 95 9.53 -5.45 -17.86
C PHE A 95 10.03 -4.06 -18.29
N VAL A 96 10.49 -3.27 -17.33
CA VAL A 96 10.97 -1.90 -17.57
C VAL A 96 12.49 -1.88 -17.60
N LYS A 97 13.12 -2.29 -16.50
CA LYS A 97 14.58 -2.26 -16.34
C LYS A 97 15.01 -3.09 -15.13
N THR A 98 16.30 -3.39 -15.09
CA THR A 98 16.98 -3.83 -13.86
C THR A 98 17.75 -2.64 -13.29
N GLU A 99 17.65 -2.42 -11.99
CA GLU A 99 18.43 -1.40 -11.30
C GLU A 99 18.72 -1.76 -9.85
N THR A 100 19.71 -1.10 -9.26
CA THR A 100 20.07 -1.30 -7.86
C THR A 100 19.36 -0.28 -6.98
N LEU A 101 18.56 -0.75 -6.03
CA LEU A 101 17.92 0.05 -4.97
C LEU A 101 18.51 -0.35 -3.62
N ASP A 102 19.06 0.60 -2.86
CA ASP A 102 19.64 0.37 -1.53
C ASP A 102 20.59 -0.86 -1.48
N GLY A 103 21.44 -1.00 -2.49
CA GLY A 103 22.42 -2.09 -2.61
C GLY A 103 21.84 -3.43 -3.09
N ARG A 104 20.54 -3.49 -3.41
CA ARG A 104 19.85 -4.68 -3.90
C ARG A 104 19.53 -4.56 -5.38
N VAL A 105 19.87 -5.58 -6.16
CA VAL A 105 19.50 -5.64 -7.59
C VAL A 105 18.02 -5.98 -7.68
N THR A 106 17.26 -5.11 -8.36
CA THR A 106 15.82 -5.21 -8.51
C THR A 106 15.41 -5.21 -9.97
N ASP A 107 14.34 -5.93 -10.30
CA ASP A 107 13.66 -5.85 -11.59
C ASP A 107 12.38 -5.02 -11.45
N ALA A 108 12.30 -3.96 -12.25
CA ALA A 108 11.16 -3.08 -12.33
C ALA A 108 10.16 -3.61 -13.37
N VAL A 109 8.90 -3.78 -12.99
CA VAL A 109 7.80 -4.16 -13.88
C VAL A 109 6.69 -3.12 -13.83
N LEU A 110 6.19 -2.75 -15.01
CA LEU A 110 5.07 -1.86 -15.18
C LEU A 110 3.77 -2.67 -15.25
N LEU A 111 2.78 -2.26 -14.49
CA LEU A 111 1.41 -2.75 -14.52
C LEU A 111 0.52 -1.68 -15.11
N GLN A 112 -0.13 -2.02 -16.22
CA GLN A 112 -1.17 -1.19 -16.82
C GLN A 112 -2.51 -1.93 -16.72
N PRO A 113 -3.51 -1.38 -15.99
CA PRO A 113 -4.86 -1.92 -15.97
C PRO A 113 -5.40 -2.23 -17.37
N LEU A 114 -6.03 -3.39 -17.52
CA LEU A 114 -6.69 -3.77 -18.77
C LEU A 114 -8.02 -3.02 -18.97
N VAL A 115 -8.71 -2.70 -17.87
CA VAL A 115 -9.95 -1.91 -17.87
C VAL A 115 -9.68 -0.50 -17.33
N PRO A 116 -9.85 0.56 -18.13
CA PRO A 116 -9.70 1.93 -17.65
C PRO A 116 -10.68 2.26 -16.51
N GLY A 117 -10.18 2.90 -15.44
CA GLY A 117 -11.00 3.37 -14.32
C GLY A 117 -11.39 2.31 -13.28
N GLU A 118 -11.00 1.04 -13.46
CA GLU A 118 -11.24 -0.02 -12.46
C GLU A 118 -10.41 0.18 -11.17
N PHE A 119 -9.32 0.94 -11.25
CA PHE A 119 -8.40 1.19 -10.15
C PHE A 119 -8.24 2.69 -9.91
N GLN A 120 -7.86 3.07 -8.69
CA GLN A 120 -7.54 4.45 -8.31
C GLN A 120 -6.21 4.95 -8.90
N PHE A 121 -5.52 4.12 -9.70
CA PHE A 121 -4.30 4.48 -10.41
C PHE A 121 -4.42 4.14 -11.90
N ARG A 122 -3.72 4.90 -12.73
CA ARG A 122 -3.63 4.69 -14.18
C ARG A 122 -2.57 3.65 -14.57
N ARG A 123 -1.50 3.57 -13.79
CA ARG A 123 -0.42 2.58 -13.90
C ARG A 123 0.32 2.46 -12.58
N ALA A 124 1.00 1.33 -12.38
CA ALA A 124 1.88 1.11 -11.25
C ALA A 124 3.21 0.51 -11.72
N THR A 125 4.34 0.92 -11.14
CA THR A 125 5.62 0.24 -11.31
C THR A 125 5.99 -0.43 -10.00
N LEU A 126 6.39 -1.70 -10.05
CA LEU A 126 6.84 -2.46 -8.89
C LEU A 126 8.28 -2.92 -9.13
N TRP A 127 9.09 -2.79 -8.09
CA TRP A 127 10.48 -3.25 -8.08
C TRP A 127 10.61 -4.47 -7.19
N PHE A 128 10.97 -5.60 -7.79
CA PHE A 128 11.18 -6.86 -7.07
C PHE A 128 12.67 -7.13 -6.92
N ASP A 129 13.10 -7.42 -5.70
CA ASP A 129 14.46 -7.86 -5.40
C ASP A 129 14.74 -9.21 -6.08
N ARG A 130 15.87 -9.33 -6.79
CA ARG A 130 16.23 -10.59 -7.47
C ARG A 130 16.63 -11.72 -6.51
N GLY A 131 17.09 -11.38 -5.30
CA GLY A 131 17.57 -12.34 -4.33
C GLY A 131 16.43 -13.08 -3.63
N ASP A 132 15.36 -12.37 -3.25
CA ASP A 132 14.22 -12.98 -2.54
C ASP A 132 12.87 -12.84 -3.25
N GLY A 133 12.80 -12.15 -4.39
CA GLY A 133 11.57 -11.95 -5.15
C GLY A 133 10.58 -11.00 -4.48
N LEU A 134 10.94 -10.35 -3.38
CA LEU A 134 10.03 -9.49 -2.62
C LEU A 134 10.11 -8.04 -3.13
N PRO A 135 8.99 -7.29 -3.04
CA PRO A 135 8.93 -5.90 -3.45
C PRO A 135 9.84 -5.01 -2.58
N ARG A 136 10.41 -3.99 -3.21
CA ARG A 136 11.22 -2.93 -2.57
C ARG A 136 10.68 -1.53 -2.83
N ARG A 137 10.02 -1.32 -3.96
CA ARG A 137 9.36 -0.06 -4.28
C ARG A 137 8.06 -0.33 -5.01
N ILE A 138 7.04 0.46 -4.71
CA ILE A 138 5.81 0.57 -5.49
C ILE A 138 5.62 2.04 -5.84
N GLN A 139 5.36 2.33 -7.10
CA GLN A 139 5.01 3.67 -7.56
C GLN A 139 3.67 3.63 -8.30
N THR A 140 2.69 4.42 -7.88
CA THR A 140 1.38 4.55 -8.53
C THR A 140 1.19 5.94 -9.13
N ASP A 141 0.69 5.98 -10.36
CA ASP A 141 0.25 7.22 -11.04
C ASP A 141 -1.27 7.36 -10.82
N GLU A 142 -1.66 8.22 -9.89
CA GLU A 142 -3.04 8.41 -9.44
C GLU A 142 -3.75 9.55 -10.19
N GLY A 143 -3.15 10.08 -11.27
CA GLY A 143 -3.72 11.18 -12.06
C GLY A 143 -3.01 12.51 -11.79
N PRO A 144 -3.53 13.36 -10.88
CA PRO A 144 -2.84 14.57 -10.43
C PRO A 144 -1.67 14.28 -9.49
N GLN A 145 -1.63 13.07 -8.92
CA GLN A 145 -0.70 12.64 -7.90
C GLN A 145 0.15 11.46 -8.35
N THR A 146 1.38 11.39 -7.87
CA THR A 146 2.22 10.18 -7.93
C THR A 146 2.56 9.77 -6.51
N ARG A 147 2.32 8.51 -6.17
CA ARG A 147 2.67 7.97 -4.86
C ARG A 147 3.81 6.98 -5.03
N THR A 148 4.87 7.15 -4.25
CA THR A 148 5.98 6.20 -4.17
C THR A 148 6.04 5.64 -2.75
N VAL A 149 6.10 4.31 -2.63
CA VAL A 149 6.23 3.58 -1.36
C VAL A 149 7.49 2.73 -1.45
N ASP A 150 8.49 3.07 -0.64
CA ASP A 150 9.71 2.32 -0.43
C ASP A 150 9.57 1.38 0.76
N LEU A 151 9.95 0.12 0.56
CA LEU A 151 9.89 -0.93 1.56
C LEU A 151 11.30 -1.34 1.98
N SER A 152 11.52 -1.35 3.29
CA SER A 152 12.76 -1.78 3.91
C SER A 152 12.46 -2.78 5.02
N ASN A 153 13.49 -3.47 5.52
CA ASN A 153 13.34 -4.50 6.55
C ASN A 153 12.25 -5.53 6.24
N VAL A 154 12.09 -5.89 4.97
CA VAL A 154 11.04 -6.79 4.49
C VAL A 154 11.29 -8.19 5.02
N ARG A 155 10.30 -8.76 5.71
CA ARG A 155 10.36 -10.08 6.35
C ARG A 155 9.09 -10.86 6.04
N THR A 156 9.23 -12.14 5.74
CA THR A 156 8.12 -13.07 5.56
C THR A 156 8.03 -14.01 6.76
N ASN A 157 6.83 -14.57 6.97
CA ASN A 157 6.56 -15.59 7.99
C ASN A 157 6.90 -15.14 9.43
N GLY A 158 6.75 -13.85 9.72
CA GLY A 158 6.96 -13.29 11.06
C GLY A 158 5.73 -13.42 11.97
N THR A 159 5.94 -13.46 13.28
CA THR A 159 4.88 -13.29 14.27
C THR A 159 4.44 -11.82 14.30
N PHE A 160 3.14 -11.58 14.22
CA PHE A 160 2.59 -10.24 14.25
C PHE A 160 2.23 -9.79 15.67
N PRO A 161 2.36 -8.48 15.98
CA PRO A 161 1.84 -7.93 17.22
C PRO A 161 0.34 -8.21 17.36
N ALA A 162 -0.09 -8.52 18.59
CA ALA A 162 -1.49 -8.78 18.87
C ALA A 162 -2.36 -7.58 18.49
N GLY A 163 -3.46 -7.82 17.77
CA GLY A 163 -4.39 -6.77 17.36
C GLY A 163 -3.88 -5.82 16.27
N ILE A 164 -2.75 -6.10 15.61
CA ILE A 164 -2.20 -5.20 14.59
C ILE A 164 -3.16 -4.93 13.43
N PHE A 165 -4.02 -5.90 13.12
CA PHE A 165 -5.05 -5.82 12.07
C PHE A 165 -6.41 -5.31 12.57
N ALA A 166 -6.56 -4.99 13.86
CA ALA A 166 -7.81 -4.44 14.38
C ALA A 166 -7.77 -2.91 14.33
N PHE A 167 -8.83 -2.28 13.82
CA PHE A 167 -9.00 -0.84 13.94
C PHE A 167 -9.97 -0.52 15.09
N LYS A 168 -9.50 0.27 16.06
CA LYS A 168 -10.34 0.79 17.16
C LYS A 168 -10.62 2.24 16.87
N VAL A 169 -11.89 2.59 16.66
CA VAL A 169 -12.31 3.97 16.41
C VAL A 169 -11.95 4.82 17.64
N PRO A 170 -11.14 5.88 17.48
CA PRO A 170 -10.81 6.76 18.60
C PRO A 170 -12.04 7.48 19.16
N ASN A 171 -12.01 7.84 20.43
CA ASN A 171 -13.11 8.58 21.06
C ASN A 171 -13.39 9.89 20.32
N GLY A 172 -14.67 10.16 20.05
CA GLY A 172 -15.11 11.38 19.36
C GLY A 172 -14.88 11.38 17.84
N VAL A 173 -14.28 10.34 17.26
CA VAL A 173 -14.13 10.21 15.80
C VAL A 173 -15.41 9.67 15.18
N LYS A 174 -15.91 10.37 14.16
CA LYS A 174 -17.08 9.96 13.37
C LYS A 174 -16.68 8.93 12.33
N VAL A 175 -17.42 7.82 12.27
CA VAL A 175 -17.31 6.86 11.16
C VAL A 175 -18.16 7.34 9.99
N VAL A 176 -17.58 7.37 8.80
CA VAL A 176 -18.26 7.69 7.54
C VAL A 176 -18.13 6.50 6.60
N ASP A 177 -19.26 5.90 6.25
CA ASP A 177 -19.32 4.81 5.27
C ASP A 177 -19.20 5.35 3.84
N GLN A 178 -18.63 4.54 2.96
CA GLN A 178 -18.35 4.84 1.55
C GLN A 178 -18.82 3.71 0.63
#